data_AF-A0A7C6SWT2-F1
#
_entry.id   AF-A0A7C6SWT2-F1
#
_cell.length_a   1.000
_cell.length_b   1.000
_cell.length_c   1.000
_cell.angle_alpha   90.00
_cell.angle_beta   90.00
_cell.angle_gamma   90.00
#
_symmetry.space_group_name_H-M   'P 1'
#
loop_
_entity.id
_entity.type
_entity.pdbx_description
1 polymer ?
#
loop_
_entity_poly.entity_id
_entity_poly.type
_entity_poly.pdbx_seq_one_letter_code
_entity_poly.pdbx_strand_id
1 'polypeptide(L)'
;MAQMETTVTRVDRFGDYSTIQVPETETKSFYGMFLVFLGVLVCVAVLYGGAGLGNGLNLRDMAIASIVGSVILGVVGFLTALIGGRTRTST
;
A
#
# COMPACT_ATOMS: atom_id res chain seq x y z
N MET A 1 -4.92 -44.95 8.78
CA MET A 1 -3.53 -44.48 8.97
C MET A 1 -2.89 -44.26 7.60
N ALA A 2 -3.38 -43.28 6.84
CA ALA A 2 -2.97 -43.07 5.46
C ALA A 2 -2.67 -41.58 5.22
N GLN A 3 -1.45 -41.36 4.73
CA GLN A 3 -0.91 -40.17 4.07
C GLN A 3 -0.62 -38.95 4.96
N MET A 4 0.65 -38.94 5.37
CA MET A 4 1.52 -37.79 5.65
C MET A 4 1.13 -36.57 4.81
N GLU A 5 0.68 -35.52 5.48
CA GLU A 5 0.32 -34.21 4.93
C GLU A 5 1.57 -33.54 4.34
N THR A 6 1.80 -33.75 3.05
CA THR A 6 2.70 -32.92 2.26
C THR A 6 2.16 -31.50 2.30
N THR A 7 2.91 -30.55 2.85
CA THR A 7 2.65 -29.11 2.84
C THR A 7 2.62 -28.60 1.39
N VAL A 8 1.55 -28.88 0.65
CA VAL A 8 1.28 -28.32 -0.66
C VAL A 8 0.67 -26.94 -0.40
N THR A 9 1.45 -25.89 -0.61
CA THR A 9 0.94 -24.53 -0.78
C THR A 9 -0.25 -24.58 -1.74
N ARG A 10 -1.45 -24.26 -1.26
CA ARG A 10 -2.68 -24.25 -2.05
C ARG A 10 -2.66 -23.03 -2.98
N VAL A 11 -1.86 -23.13 -4.04
CA VAL A 11 -1.77 -22.15 -5.12
C VAL A 11 -3.08 -22.20 -5.89
N ASP A 12 -3.74 -21.04 -6.06
CA ASP A 12 -4.96 -20.97 -6.86
C ASP A 12 -4.66 -21.32 -8.34
N ARG A 13 -5.68 -21.61 -9.15
CA ARG A 13 -5.54 -21.96 -10.58
C ARG A 13 -4.80 -20.87 -11.38
N PHE A 14 -4.74 -19.65 -10.87
CA PHE A 14 -4.04 -18.50 -11.43
C PHE A 14 -2.65 -18.23 -10.85
N GLY A 15 -2.15 -19.09 -9.95
CA GLY A 15 -0.85 -18.87 -9.31
C GLY A 15 -0.91 -17.90 -8.13
N ASP A 16 -2.10 -17.60 -7.61
CA ASP A 16 -2.28 -16.59 -6.55
C ASP A 16 -2.28 -17.19 -5.15
N TYR A 17 -1.79 -16.41 -4.19
CA TYR A 17 -1.69 -16.75 -2.77
C TYR A 17 -2.77 -16.00 -1.98
N SER A 18 -4.02 -16.11 -2.41
CA SER A 18 -5.15 -15.31 -1.88
C SER A 18 -5.49 -15.60 -0.41
N THR A 19 -5.32 -16.86 0.01
CA THR A 19 -5.73 -17.36 1.34
C THR A 19 -4.54 -17.76 2.23
N ILE A 20 -3.32 -17.68 1.70
CA ILE A 20 -2.09 -18.09 2.40
C ILE A 20 -1.03 -16.99 2.32
N GLN A 21 -0.11 -17.01 3.28
CA GLN A 21 0.97 -16.05 3.33
C GLN A 21 1.90 -16.20 2.11
N VAL A 22 2.25 -15.09 1.45
CA VAL A 22 3.13 -15.11 0.26
C VAL A 22 4.54 -15.55 0.67
N PRO A 23 5.17 -16.52 -0.03
CA PRO A 23 6.55 -16.92 0.20
C PRO A 23 7.55 -15.77 0.01
N GLU A 24 8.66 -15.77 0.76
CA GLU A 24 9.67 -14.68 0.68
C GLU A 24 10.24 -14.48 -0.73
N THR A 25 10.36 -15.59 -1.46
CA THR A 25 10.92 -15.67 -2.81
C THR A 25 10.06 -15.02 -3.89
N GLU A 26 8.76 -14.82 -3.63
CA GLU A 26 7.80 -14.25 -4.60
C GLU A 26 7.28 -12.87 -4.17
N THR A 27 7.99 -12.23 -3.23
CA THR A 27 7.67 -10.86 -2.82
C THR A 27 7.93 -9.86 -3.94
N LYS A 28 7.04 -8.86 -4.07
CA LYS A 28 7.18 -7.80 -5.07
C LYS A 28 8.35 -6.88 -4.73
N SER A 29 9.06 -6.42 -5.76
CA SER A 29 10.12 -5.43 -5.62
C SER A 29 9.58 -4.11 -5.06
N PHE A 30 10.33 -3.52 -4.13
CA PHE A 30 10.01 -2.24 -3.50
C PHE A 30 9.78 -1.12 -4.53
N TYR A 31 10.61 -1.05 -5.57
CA TYR A 31 10.49 -0.03 -6.61
C TYR A 31 9.21 -0.17 -7.44
N GLY A 32 8.81 -1.41 -7.75
CA GLY A 32 7.55 -1.67 -8.43
C GLY A 32 6.35 -1.26 -7.60
N MET A 33 6.37 -1.56 -6.30
CA MET A 33 5.30 -1.17 -5.37
C MET A 33 5.21 0.36 -5.24
N PHE A 34 6.35 1.05 -5.15
CA PHE A 34 6.40 2.52 -5.10
C PHE A 34 5.76 3.16 -6.34
N LEU A 35 6.10 2.67 -7.54
CA LEU A 35 5.51 3.17 -8.79
C LEU A 35 3.98 2.97 -8.85
N VAL A 36 3.49 1.83 -8.35
CA VAL A 36 2.04 1.57 -8.26
C VAL A 36 1.37 2.56 -7.30
N PHE A 37 1.93 2.78 -6.11
CA PHE A 37 1.38 3.75 -5.16
C PHE A 37 1.41 5.19 -5.69
N LEU A 38 2.45 5.56 -6.44
CA LEU A 38 2.52 6.86 -7.11
C LEU A 38 1.38 7.02 -8.13
N GLY A 39 1.03 5.97 -8.86
CA GLY A 39 -0.14 5.95 -9.75
C GLY A 39 -1.47 6.10 -9.00
N VAL A 40 -1.64 5.43 -7.85
CA VAL A 40 -2.86 5.53 -7.03
C VAL A 40 -3.10 6.95 -6.49
N LEU A 41 -2.04 7.71 -6.24
CA LEU A 41 -2.13 9.11 -5.80
C LEU A 41 -2.70 10.03 -6.89
N VAL A 42 -2.61 9.64 -8.17
CA VAL A 42 -3.18 10.40 -9.31
C VAL A 42 -4.65 10.01 -9.49
N CYS A 43 -5.50 10.41 -8.55
CA CYS A 43 -6.94 10.24 -8.68
C CYS A 43 -7.67 11.60 -8.64
N VAL A 44 -8.81 11.68 -9.34
CA VAL A 44 -9.59 12.92 -9.47
C VAL A 44 -10.05 13.44 -8.10
N ALA A 45 -10.32 12.54 -7.15
CA ALA A 45 -10.69 12.89 -5.79
C ALA A 45 -9.59 13.71 -5.06
N VAL A 46 -8.33 13.31 -5.21
CA VAL A 46 -7.18 14.02 -4.61
C VAL A 46 -6.98 15.37 -5.29
N LEU A 47 -7.13 15.45 -6.62
CA LEU A 47 -7.04 16.72 -7.35
C LEU A 47 -8.12 17.71 -6.91
N TYR A 48 -9.37 17.25 -6.74
CA TYR A 48 -10.47 18.08 -6.27
C TYR A 48 -10.26 18.52 -4.80
N GLY A 49 -9.78 17.63 -3.93
CA GLY A 49 -9.40 17.97 -2.57
C GLY A 49 -8.29 19.04 -2.53
N GLY A 50 -7.29 18.93 -3.40
CA GLY A 50 -6.24 19.94 -3.55
C GLY A 50 -6.76 21.29 -4.06
N ALA A 51 -7.68 21.28 -5.02
CA ALA A 51 -8.34 22.49 -5.51
C ALA A 51 -9.17 23.18 -4.41
N GLY A 52 -9.85 22.41 -3.56
CA GLY A 52 -10.58 22.92 -2.41
C GLY A 52 -9.66 23.60 -1.38
N LEU A 53 -8.49 23.01 -1.11
CA LEU A 53 -7.49 23.61 -0.23
C LEU A 53 -6.94 24.94 -0.77
N GLY A 54 -6.72 25.04 -2.08
CA GLY A 54 -6.23 26.25 -2.74
C GLY A 54 -7.23 27.41 -2.77
N ASN A 55 -8.54 27.15 -2.67
CA ASN A 55 -9.57 28.19 -2.64
C ASN A 55 -9.78 28.78 -1.23
N GLY A 56 -9.42 28.04 -0.17
CA GLY A 56 -9.68 28.42 1.22
C GLY A 56 -8.48 29.00 1.98
N LEU A 57 -7.25 28.75 1.52
CA LEU A 57 -6.02 29.16 2.22
C LEU A 57 -5.10 30.00 1.34
N ASN A 58 -4.27 30.82 1.99
CA ASN A 58 -3.22 31.56 1.32
C ASN A 58 -2.11 30.60 0.84
N LEU A 59 -1.37 30.96 -0.22
CA LEU A 59 -0.40 30.07 -0.88
C LEU A 59 0.66 29.49 0.07
N ARG A 60 1.11 30.29 1.04
CA ARG A 60 2.08 29.86 2.07
C ARG A 60 1.49 28.82 3.02
N ASP A 61 0.28 29.05 3.49
CA ASP A 61 -0.38 28.16 4.46
C ASP A 61 -0.78 26.84 3.81
N MET A 62 -1.21 26.88 2.55
CA MET A 62 -1.47 25.69 1.73
C MET A 62 -0.21 24.83 1.57
N ALA A 63 0.94 25.44 1.26
CA ALA A 63 2.20 24.72 1.09
C ALA A 63 2.63 24.04 2.41
N ILE A 64 2.52 24.75 3.54
CA ILE A 64 2.85 24.18 4.85
C ILE A 64 1.88 23.06 5.22
N ALA A 65 0.57 23.26 5.04
CA ALA A 65 -0.45 22.27 5.36
C ALA A 65 -0.28 20.97 4.54
N SER A 66 0.03 21.08 3.24
CA SER A 66 0.28 19.93 2.37
C SER A 66 1.55 19.15 2.74
N ILE A 67 2.63 19.85 3.12
CA ILE A 67 3.87 19.22 3.60
C ILE A 67 3.60 18.48 4.92
N VAL A 68 2.96 19.15 5.89
CA VAL A 68 2.65 18.53 7.19
C VAL A 68 1.70 17.34 7.03
N GLY A 69 0.67 17.48 6.19
CA GLY A 69 -0.23 16.37 5.84
C GLY A 69 0.50 15.19 5.21
N SER A 70 1.46 15.44 4.32
CA SER A 70 2.27 14.40 3.69
C SER A 70 3.15 13.67 4.70
N VAL A 71 3.70 14.37 5.70
CA VAL A 71 4.49 13.77 6.78
C VAL A 71 3.63 12.86 7.64
N ILE A 72 2.44 13.32 8.06
CA ILE A 72 1.51 12.53 8.87
C ILE A 72 1.08 11.27 8.10
N LEU A 73 0.69 11.43 6.84
CA LEU A 73 0.30 10.30 5.99
C LEU A 73 1.46 9.31 5.80
N GLY A 74 2.69 9.82 5.65
CA GLY A 74 3.89 8.99 5.57
C GLY A 74 4.12 8.14 6.82
N VAL A 75 3.92 8.70 8.02
CA VAL A 75 4.07 7.96 9.29
C VAL A 75 3.03 6.85 9.40
N VAL A 76 1.76 7.18 9.14
CA VAL A 76 0.66 6.19 9.22
C VAL A 76 0.83 5.10 8.15
N GLY A 77 1.20 5.49 6.93
CA GLY A 77 1.48 4.57 5.83
C GLY A 77 2.66 3.65 6.15
N PHE A 78 3.74 4.18 6.74
CA PHE A 78 4.90 3.39 7.13
C PHE A 78 4.58 2.34 8.19
N LEU A 79 3.87 2.71 9.25
CA LEU A 79 3.47 1.77 10.31
C LEU A 79 2.59 0.64 9.75
N THR A 80 1.62 0.99 8.91
CA THR A 80 0.71 0.03 8.29
C THR A 80 1.44 -0.87 7.29
N ALA A 81 2.34 -0.30 6.48
CA ALA A 81 3.14 -1.04 5.51
C ALA A 81 4.15 -2.00 6.19
N LEU A 82 4.72 -1.62 7.33
CA LEU A 82 5.60 -2.51 8.10
C LEU A 82 4.86 -3.76 8.58
N ILE A 83 3.65 -3.60 9.12
CA ILE A 83 2.85 -4.72 9.61
C ILE A 83 2.36 -5.56 8.43
N GLY A 84 1.84 -4.94 7.36
CA GLY A 84 1.40 -5.66 6.16
C GLY A 84 2.53 -6.43 5.47
N GLY A 85 3.71 -5.82 5.36
CA GLY A 85 4.89 -6.44 4.75
C GLY A 85 5.49 -7.58 5.58
N ARG A 86 5.39 -7.52 6.92
CA ARG A 86 5.83 -8.60 7.82
C ARG A 86 4.85 -9.77 7.83
N THR A 87 3.56 -9.48 7.90
CA THR A 87 2.52 -10.50 8.00
C THR A 87 2.27 -11.16 6.64
N ARG A 88 2.55 -10.48 5.51
CA ARG A 88 2.42 -11.01 4.13
C ARG A 88 1.07 -11.70 3.86
N THR A 89 0.04 -11.32 4.61
CA THR A 89 -1.34 -11.77 4.47
C THR A 89 -2.07 -10.77 3.59
N SER A 90 -3.12 -11.24 2.90
CA SER A 90 -4.09 -10.31 2.33
C SER A 90 -4.75 -9.53 3.47
N THR A 91 -4.69 -8.20 3.37
CA THR A 91 -5.43 -7.25 4.21
C THR A 91 -6.57 -6.65 3.43
#